data_AF-A0A7G2C9H0-F1
#
_entry.id   AF-A0A7G2C9H0-F1
#
_cell.length_a   1.000
_cell.length_b   1.000
_cell.length_c   1.000
_cell.angle_alpha   90.00
_cell.angle_beta   90.00
_cell.angle_gamma   90.00
#
_symmetry.space_group_name_H-M   'P 1'
#
loop_
_entity.id
_entity.type
_entity.pdbx_description
1 polymer ?
#
loop_
_entity_poly.entity_id
_entity_poly.type
_entity_poly.pdbx_seq_one_letter_code
_entity_poly.pdbx_strand_id
1 'polypeptide(L)'
;MFVNPHLKGNRSLFQWHCERVLKVERLALAALCKESGVSPASIHSRTVSTSSVSTPQVLNRSQHSSNSPSSHPSTPSNATGVFTPRIQVLIMTSEQNNEDIQKFFIKKKYFGLKSDQVHFFQQQSLPCYDEATGKILMASESTMCVAPGGNGGVYASLAAPIRQTTTFGDKKPSSSSIRSDSTPVTETTGSLLDLLTARGVQQVQIFNVDNVLAKVADPLLYGYTRQCNAAVVVKTSSKVSPEERVGVFARRNDRWGVVEYTEIGAHATEVNEDGSLRYNCANISVQNCTIGFLRRAAEEMRQSTLYHAARKRIDTINGPVDGVKLEAFIFDMFYLAEDPSLQAHNTTEYEQAMGFKIMQVAREEEFAPVKNADAPGATDCPLTAAQLLLSLHTRRVEDFLAKRVFSSSQDCIQKLSSNERSGSRIIAALEVLRACSKQVQLSPLVSYDGEGLPPVECYLVDQLVDGRSHIVEVESRNMHRSEKTPSL
;
A
#
# COMPACT_ATOMS: atom_id res chain seq x y z
N MET A 1 -14.84 -2.95 -11.43
CA MET A 1 -13.50 -3.27 -10.86
C MET A 1 -12.59 -3.71 -11.98
N PHE A 2 -11.44 -3.06 -12.15
CA PHE A 2 -10.57 -3.20 -13.32
C PHE A 2 -9.75 -4.51 -13.29
N VAL A 3 -9.71 -5.21 -14.43
CA VAL A 3 -8.92 -6.40 -14.73
C VAL A 3 -8.16 -6.10 -16.02
N ASN A 4 -6.85 -6.33 -16.03
CA ASN A 4 -6.05 -6.07 -17.22
C ASN A 4 -6.24 -7.20 -18.25
N PRO A 5 -6.74 -6.91 -19.47
CA PRO A 5 -7.04 -7.94 -20.47
C PRO A 5 -5.78 -8.60 -21.07
N HIS A 6 -4.60 -8.00 -20.91
CA HIS A 6 -3.33 -8.52 -21.42
C HIS A 6 -2.62 -9.48 -20.45
N LEU A 7 -3.17 -9.68 -19.25
CA LEU A 7 -2.65 -10.60 -18.23
C LEU A 7 -3.51 -11.87 -18.13
N LYS A 8 -2.90 -12.97 -17.71
CA LYS A 8 -3.59 -14.25 -17.44
C LYS A 8 -4.27 -14.23 -16.06
N GLY A 9 -5.27 -15.09 -15.89
CA GLY A 9 -5.88 -15.37 -14.59
C GLY A 9 -7.03 -14.44 -14.14
N ASN A 10 -7.45 -13.46 -14.96
CA ASN A 10 -8.56 -12.54 -14.67
C ASN A 10 -8.49 -11.86 -13.28
N ARG A 11 -7.27 -11.56 -12.81
CA ARG A 11 -7.03 -10.87 -11.53
C ARG A 11 -7.36 -9.39 -11.65
N SER A 12 -8.12 -8.86 -10.69
CA SER A 12 -8.26 -7.41 -10.53
C SER A 12 -7.02 -6.80 -9.90
N LEU A 13 -6.80 -5.49 -10.05
CA LEU A 13 -5.71 -4.80 -9.34
C LEU A 13 -5.80 -4.97 -7.82
N PHE A 14 -7.01 -4.93 -7.26
CA PHE A 14 -7.22 -5.25 -5.85
C PHE A 14 -6.72 -6.65 -5.48
N GLN A 15 -6.97 -7.66 -6.31
CA GLN A 15 -6.47 -9.00 -6.06
C GLN A 15 -4.94 -9.06 -6.09
N TRP A 16 -4.28 -8.41 -7.07
CA TRP A 16 -2.82 -8.32 -7.11
C TRP A 16 -2.24 -7.71 -5.82
N HIS A 17 -2.81 -6.60 -5.35
CA HIS A 17 -2.35 -5.92 -4.15
C HIS A 17 -2.60 -6.73 -2.87
N CYS A 18 -3.77 -7.37 -2.73
CA CYS A 18 -4.06 -8.24 -1.60
C CYS A 18 -3.19 -9.50 -1.58
N GLU A 19 -2.92 -10.11 -2.74
CA GLU A 19 -2.01 -11.26 -2.84
C GLU A 19 -0.57 -10.88 -2.45
N ARG A 20 -0.11 -9.66 -2.77
CA ARG A 20 1.19 -9.13 -2.30
C ARG A 20 1.23 -9.02 -0.78
N VAL A 21 0.18 -8.46 -0.16
CA VAL A 21 0.06 -8.39 1.31
C VAL A 21 0.15 -9.79 1.93
N LEU A 22 -0.65 -10.74 1.44
CA LEU A 22 -0.61 -12.13 1.92
C LEU A 22 0.78 -12.76 1.77
N LYS A 23 1.49 -12.47 0.68
CA LYS A 23 2.83 -12.97 0.47
C LYS A 23 3.82 -12.39 1.47
N VAL A 24 3.78 -11.08 1.73
CA VAL A 24 4.64 -10.43 2.73
C VAL A 24 4.34 -10.97 4.14
N GLU A 25 3.07 -11.16 4.52
CA GLU A 25 2.72 -11.80 5.81
C GLU A 25 3.34 -13.20 5.95
N ARG A 26 3.32 -14.01 4.88
CA ARG A 26 3.94 -15.34 4.86
C ARG A 26 5.46 -15.28 4.96
N LEU A 27 6.10 -14.36 4.25
CA LEU A 27 7.55 -14.16 4.31
C LEU A 27 7.99 -13.73 5.70
N ALA A 28 7.27 -12.78 6.32
CA ALA A 28 7.52 -12.33 7.68
C ALA A 28 7.35 -13.48 8.69
N LEU A 29 6.30 -14.29 8.56
CA LEU A 29 6.10 -15.45 9.42
C LEU A 29 7.24 -16.46 9.27
N ALA A 30 7.64 -16.77 8.04
CA ALA A 30 8.74 -17.70 7.78
C ALA A 30 10.07 -17.20 8.37
N ALA A 31 10.34 -15.89 8.30
CA ALA A 31 11.49 -15.27 8.94
C ALA A 31 11.45 -15.42 10.47
N LEU A 32 10.32 -15.09 11.10
CA LEU A 32 10.13 -15.23 12.55
C LEU A 32 10.27 -16.68 13.02
N CYS A 33 9.72 -17.64 12.27
CA CYS A 33 9.89 -19.07 12.54
C CYS A 33 11.37 -19.49 12.49
N LYS A 34 12.10 -19.00 11.48
CA LYS A 34 13.52 -19.30 11.31
C LYS A 34 14.37 -18.72 12.45
N GLU A 35 14.06 -17.51 12.91
CA GLU A 35 14.73 -16.88 14.05
C GLU A 35 14.40 -17.55 15.39
N SER A 36 13.16 -18.00 15.57
CA SER A 36 12.68 -18.58 16.83
C SER A 36 12.89 -20.10 16.96
N GLY A 37 13.21 -20.78 15.85
CA GLY A 37 13.27 -22.26 15.80
C GLY A 37 11.91 -22.96 15.95
N VAL A 38 10.79 -22.22 15.84
CA VAL A 38 9.43 -22.72 16.06
C VAL A 38 8.74 -22.98 14.72
N SER A 39 8.06 -24.12 14.59
CA SER A 39 7.30 -24.46 13.38
C SER A 39 6.13 -23.49 13.16
N PRO A 40 5.80 -23.13 11.91
CA PRO A 40 4.63 -22.28 11.60
C PRO A 40 3.31 -22.83 12.16
N ALA A 41 3.16 -24.15 12.26
CA ALA A 41 1.94 -24.81 12.75
C ALA A 41 1.72 -24.64 14.27
N SER A 42 2.74 -24.24 15.02
CA SER A 42 2.68 -23.99 16.48
C SER A 42 2.28 -22.56 16.85
N ILE A 43 2.07 -21.70 15.85
CA ILE A 43 1.84 -20.26 16.02
C ILE A 43 0.34 -20.02 16.25
N HIS A 44 -0.02 -19.62 17.47
CA HIS A 44 -1.41 -19.38 17.86
C HIS A 44 -1.82 -17.95 17.51
N SER A 45 -2.96 -17.76 16.82
CA SER A 45 -3.54 -16.42 16.67
C SER A 45 -4.29 -16.05 17.96
N ARG A 46 -3.72 -15.18 18.80
CA ARG A 46 -4.52 -14.45 19.79
C ARG A 46 -5.12 -13.22 19.13
N THR A 47 -6.43 -13.23 18.93
CA THR A 47 -7.22 -12.03 18.67
C THR A 47 -7.20 -11.23 19.98
N VAL A 48 -6.74 -9.98 19.95
CA VAL A 48 -7.01 -9.06 21.06
C VAL A 48 -8.51 -8.77 21.01
N SER A 49 -9.29 -9.47 21.83
CA SER A 49 -10.70 -9.18 22.03
C SER A 49 -10.81 -7.84 22.75
N THR A 50 -11.38 -6.84 22.09
CA THR A 50 -11.73 -5.52 22.65
C THR A 50 -12.93 -5.62 23.60
N SER A 51 -12.84 -6.46 24.62
CA SER A 51 -13.85 -6.58 25.68
C SER A 51 -13.16 -6.38 27.02
N SER A 52 -12.90 -5.10 27.35
CA SER A 52 -12.61 -4.49 28.67
C SER A 52 -11.50 -3.44 28.55
N VAL A 53 -11.85 -2.27 28.01
CA VAL A 53 -11.13 -1.05 28.38
C VAL A 53 -11.66 -0.68 29.75
N SER A 54 -10.94 -1.06 30.80
CA SER A 54 -11.15 -0.48 32.13
C SER A 54 -10.73 0.98 32.08
N THR A 55 -11.69 1.85 32.37
CA THR A 55 -11.55 3.31 32.50
C THR A 55 -10.36 3.65 33.41
N PRO A 56 -9.50 4.64 33.08
CA PRO A 56 -8.50 5.12 34.01
C PRO A 56 -9.23 5.86 35.14
N GLN A 57 -9.20 5.30 36.35
CA GLN A 57 -9.59 6.05 37.54
C GLN A 57 -8.56 7.15 37.80
N VAL A 58 -9.05 8.39 37.80
CA VAL A 58 -8.37 9.56 38.35
C VAL A 58 -8.17 9.32 39.85
N LEU A 59 -6.91 9.16 40.28
CA LEU A 59 -6.55 9.14 41.70
C LEU A 59 -5.84 10.45 42.06
N ASN A 60 -6.59 11.30 42.76
CA ASN A 60 -6.11 12.50 43.42
C ASN A 60 -5.06 12.18 44.50
N ARG A 61 -4.08 13.08 44.63
CA ARG A 61 -3.06 13.09 45.69
C ARG A 61 -3.67 13.22 47.11
N SER A 62 -3.13 12.48 48.07
CA SER A 62 -2.78 13.01 49.40
C SER A 62 -1.75 12.14 50.16
N GLN A 63 -0.70 12.85 50.63
CA GLN A 63 0.13 12.69 51.84
C GLN A 63 1.07 11.48 52.12
N HIS A 64 2.32 11.86 52.41
CA HIS A 64 3.32 11.35 53.36
C HIS A 64 3.37 9.85 53.76
N SER A 65 4.50 9.19 53.49
CA SER A 65 5.55 8.86 54.48
C SER A 65 6.58 7.87 53.94
N SER A 66 7.74 7.86 54.59
CA SER A 66 8.99 7.12 54.34
C SER A 66 8.88 5.60 54.16
N ASN A 67 9.63 5.03 53.21
CA ASN A 67 10.55 3.89 53.41
C ASN A 67 11.22 3.45 52.10
N SER A 68 12.54 3.25 52.14
CA SER A 68 13.32 2.39 51.23
C SER A 68 13.59 1.06 51.96
N PRO A 69 14.11 -0.04 51.36
CA PRO A 69 14.34 -0.35 49.94
C PRO A 69 13.85 -1.78 49.54
N SER A 70 14.15 -2.20 48.31
CA SER A 70 14.21 -3.59 47.80
C SER A 70 12.90 -4.29 47.37
N SER A 71 12.72 -4.38 46.06
CA SER A 71 12.43 -5.62 45.33
C SER A 71 12.36 -5.28 43.85
N HIS A 72 13.21 -5.92 43.06
CA HIS A 72 13.09 -5.91 41.61
C HIS A 72 11.69 -6.39 41.21
N PRO A 73 10.98 -5.71 40.30
CA PRO A 73 9.78 -6.30 39.71
C PRO A 73 10.23 -7.54 38.94
N SER A 74 9.73 -8.69 39.37
CA SER A 74 9.85 -9.95 38.66
C SER A 74 9.40 -9.77 37.21
N THR A 75 10.30 -10.08 36.28
CA THR A 75 10.01 -10.27 34.86
C THR A 75 8.76 -11.15 34.72
N PRO A 76 7.73 -10.71 33.98
CA PRO A 76 6.61 -11.59 33.66
C PRO A 76 7.14 -12.79 32.88
N SER A 77 6.71 -13.97 33.30
CA SER A 77 7.06 -15.26 32.73
C SER A 77 6.80 -15.32 31.22
N ASN A 78 7.79 -15.87 30.52
CA ASN A 78 7.79 -16.20 29.08
C ASN A 78 6.51 -16.92 28.65
N ALA A 79 5.60 -16.20 27.98
CA ALA A 79 4.65 -16.79 27.06
C ALA A 79 5.22 -16.66 25.64
N THR A 80 5.95 -17.69 25.20
CA THR A 80 6.60 -17.81 23.89
C THR A 80 5.58 -18.08 22.76
N GLY A 81 4.60 -17.20 22.59
CA GLY A 81 3.70 -17.23 21.46
C GLY A 81 4.27 -16.41 20.31
N VAL A 82 4.71 -17.04 19.23
CA VAL A 82 4.95 -16.31 17.98
C VAL A 82 3.59 -15.77 17.52
N PHE A 83 3.51 -14.48 17.22
CA PHE A 83 2.30 -13.86 16.69
C PHE A 83 2.27 -14.01 15.17
N THR A 84 1.11 -14.29 14.58
CA THR A 84 0.95 -14.24 13.13
C THR A 84 1.05 -12.78 12.66
N PRO A 85 2.04 -12.42 11.81
CA PRO A 85 2.12 -11.07 11.25
C PRO A 85 0.84 -10.70 10.53
N ARG A 86 0.36 -9.46 10.75
CA ARG A 86 -0.81 -8.90 10.08
C ARG A 86 -0.55 -7.50 9.59
N ILE A 87 -0.83 -7.26 8.32
CA ILE A 87 -0.75 -5.93 7.70
C ILE A 87 -2.17 -5.38 7.58
N GLN A 88 -2.42 -4.21 8.16
CA GLN A 88 -3.72 -3.54 8.02
C GLN A 88 -3.84 -2.94 6.62
N VAL A 89 -4.89 -3.29 5.89
CA VAL A 89 -5.18 -2.79 4.55
C VAL A 89 -6.25 -1.72 4.64
N LEU A 90 -5.88 -0.48 4.30
CA LEU A 90 -6.76 0.68 4.34
C LEU A 90 -7.17 1.04 2.91
N ILE A 91 -8.47 1.06 2.63
CA ILE A 91 -9.00 1.35 1.30
C ILE A 91 -9.80 2.65 1.38
N MET A 92 -9.17 3.72 0.90
CA MET A 92 -9.83 5.01 0.77
C MET A 92 -10.76 5.00 -0.46
N THR A 93 -12.05 5.18 -0.23
CA THR A 93 -13.07 5.22 -1.28
C THR A 93 -13.62 6.63 -1.43
N SER A 94 -14.37 6.88 -2.50
CA SER A 94 -15.23 8.07 -2.65
C SER A 94 -16.67 7.70 -2.29
N GLU A 95 -17.52 8.70 -2.12
CA GLU A 95 -18.96 8.46 -1.94
C GLU A 95 -19.55 7.61 -3.08
N GLN A 96 -19.15 7.89 -4.32
CA GLN A 96 -19.72 7.28 -5.51
C GLN A 96 -19.35 5.80 -5.71
N ASN A 97 -18.24 5.33 -5.12
CA ASN A 97 -17.73 3.96 -5.37
C ASN A 97 -17.61 3.09 -4.11
N ASN A 98 -17.88 3.65 -2.92
CA ASN A 98 -17.68 2.95 -1.65
C ASN A 98 -18.48 1.64 -1.57
N GLU A 99 -19.78 1.67 -1.85
CA GLU A 99 -20.63 0.48 -1.73
C GLU A 99 -20.21 -0.64 -2.68
N ASP A 100 -19.93 -0.30 -3.95
CA ASP A 100 -19.58 -1.29 -4.97
C ASP A 100 -18.23 -1.95 -4.67
N ILE A 101 -17.28 -1.18 -4.15
CA ILE A 101 -15.98 -1.69 -3.71
C ILE A 101 -16.16 -2.64 -2.52
N GLN A 102 -16.94 -2.26 -1.51
CA GLN A 102 -17.20 -3.14 -0.35
C GLN A 102 -17.90 -4.45 -0.76
N LYS A 103 -18.98 -4.35 -1.57
CA LYS A 103 -19.70 -5.51 -2.11
C LYS A 103 -18.77 -6.42 -2.90
N PHE A 104 -17.84 -5.85 -3.68
CA PHE A 104 -16.86 -6.62 -4.43
C PHE A 104 -15.88 -7.38 -3.53
N PHE A 105 -15.35 -6.75 -2.48
CA PHE A 105 -14.46 -7.41 -1.52
C PHE A 105 -15.17 -8.53 -0.78
N ILE A 106 -16.41 -8.32 -0.32
CA ILE A 106 -17.22 -9.36 0.33
C ILE A 106 -17.45 -10.53 -0.64
N LYS A 107 -17.88 -10.26 -1.88
CA LYS A 107 -18.09 -11.28 -2.93
C LYS A 107 -16.82 -12.09 -3.20
N LYS A 108 -15.65 -11.44 -3.13
CA LYS A 108 -14.34 -12.06 -3.36
C LYS A 108 -13.70 -12.61 -2.08
N LYS A 109 -14.43 -12.66 -0.96
CA LYS A 109 -13.95 -13.12 0.35
C LYS A 109 -12.63 -12.46 0.74
N TYR A 110 -12.55 -11.14 0.55
CA TYR A 110 -11.38 -10.30 0.82
C TYR A 110 -10.08 -10.79 0.18
N PHE A 111 -10.17 -11.54 -0.93
CA PHE A 111 -9.03 -12.14 -1.63
C PHE A 111 -8.14 -13.03 -0.74
N GLY A 112 -8.71 -13.60 0.33
CA GLY A 112 -7.98 -14.44 1.28
C GLY A 112 -7.42 -13.68 2.50
N LEU A 113 -7.50 -12.34 2.53
CA LEU A 113 -7.27 -11.57 3.74
C LEU A 113 -8.41 -11.84 4.75
N LYS A 114 -8.14 -11.63 6.03
CA LYS A 114 -9.19 -11.61 7.06
C LYS A 114 -10.03 -10.33 6.91
N SER A 115 -11.31 -10.38 7.25
CA SER A 115 -12.17 -9.20 7.14
C SER A 115 -11.81 -8.10 8.13
N ASP A 116 -11.25 -8.44 9.30
CA ASP A 116 -10.89 -7.51 10.37
C ASP A 116 -9.57 -6.75 10.14
N GLN A 117 -8.78 -7.15 9.13
CA GLN A 117 -7.59 -6.44 8.68
C GLN A 117 -7.85 -5.49 7.49
N VAL A 118 -9.05 -5.50 6.90
CA VAL A 118 -9.41 -4.63 5.76
C VAL A 118 -10.39 -3.54 6.22
N HIS A 119 -9.98 -2.28 6.10
CA HIS A 119 -10.74 -1.12 6.57
C HIS A 119 -11.10 -0.22 5.39
N PHE A 120 -12.40 -0.02 5.15
CA PHE A 120 -12.90 0.95 4.18
C PHE A 120 -13.18 2.27 4.88
N PHE A 121 -12.74 3.37 4.29
CA PHE A 121 -13.01 4.71 4.79
C PHE A 121 -13.16 5.68 3.62
N GLN A 122 -14.05 6.66 3.76
CA GLN A 122 -14.41 7.54 2.64
C GLN A 122 -13.63 8.85 2.70
N GLN A 123 -13.13 9.28 1.55
CA GLN A 123 -12.66 10.65 1.35
C GLN A 123 -13.84 11.62 1.27
N GLN A 124 -13.63 12.84 1.75
CA GLN A 124 -14.63 13.90 1.63
C GLN A 124 -14.68 14.44 0.19
N SER A 125 -15.89 14.73 -0.27
CA SER A 125 -16.09 15.50 -1.51
C SER A 125 -16.09 17.00 -1.16
N LEU A 126 -15.55 17.82 -2.06
CA LEU A 126 -15.54 19.28 -1.94
C LEU A 126 -16.57 19.90 -2.90
N PRO A 127 -17.22 21.02 -2.52
CA PRO A 127 -18.09 21.76 -3.42
C PRO A 127 -17.34 22.25 -4.67
N CYS A 128 -18.05 22.34 -5.78
CA CYS A 128 -17.60 23.05 -6.97
C CYS A 128 -18.09 24.50 -6.90
N TYR A 129 -17.28 25.44 -7.37
CA TYR A 129 -17.56 26.87 -7.28
C TYR A 129 -17.68 27.49 -8.67
N ASP A 130 -18.57 28.46 -8.81
CA ASP A 130 -18.65 29.33 -9.99
C ASP A 130 -17.39 30.20 -10.06
N GLU A 131 -16.74 30.24 -11.23
CA GLU A 131 -15.44 30.92 -11.37
C GLU A 131 -15.55 32.44 -11.16
N ALA A 132 -16.64 33.06 -11.60
CA ALA A 132 -16.81 34.51 -11.55
C ALA A 132 -17.31 35.02 -10.19
N THR A 133 -18.20 34.25 -9.55
CA THR A 133 -18.90 34.69 -8.33
C THR A 133 -18.41 34.02 -7.06
N GLY A 134 -17.68 32.90 -7.16
CA GLY A 134 -17.27 32.08 -6.01
C GLY A 134 -18.44 31.39 -5.29
N LYS A 135 -19.65 31.40 -5.86
CA LYS A 135 -20.81 30.71 -5.29
C LYS A 135 -20.71 29.21 -5.53
N ILE A 136 -21.27 28.41 -4.62
CA ILE A 136 -21.38 26.97 -4.82
C ILE A 136 -22.31 26.68 -6.00
N LEU A 137 -21.88 25.78 -6.88
CA LEU A 137 -22.66 25.31 -8.01
C LEU A 137 -23.67 24.23 -7.56
N MET A 138 -24.85 24.23 -8.18
CA MET A 138 -25.94 23.32 -7.87
C MET A 138 -26.18 22.32 -9.00
N ALA A 139 -26.12 21.02 -8.69
CA ALA A 139 -26.44 19.95 -9.63
C ALA A 139 -27.95 19.77 -9.81
N SER A 140 -28.73 20.07 -8.77
CA SER A 140 -30.20 20.12 -8.78
C SER A 140 -30.69 21.18 -7.77
N GLU A 141 -32.01 21.37 -7.64
CA GLU A 141 -32.58 22.32 -6.66
C GLU A 141 -32.17 22.02 -5.21
N SER A 142 -31.81 20.76 -4.91
CA SER A 142 -31.49 20.29 -3.56
C SER A 142 -30.10 19.67 -3.42
N THR A 143 -29.30 19.62 -4.48
CA THR A 143 -28.00 18.93 -4.49
C THR A 143 -26.90 19.83 -5.04
N MET A 144 -25.81 19.97 -4.30
CA MET A 144 -24.61 20.72 -4.73
C MET A 144 -23.81 19.92 -5.76
N CYS A 145 -23.16 20.61 -6.69
CA CYS A 145 -22.08 20.03 -7.47
C CYS A 145 -20.90 19.76 -6.53
N VAL A 146 -20.46 18.51 -6.44
CA VAL A 146 -19.31 18.12 -5.63
C VAL A 146 -18.33 17.28 -6.46
N ALA A 147 -17.05 17.33 -6.09
CA ALA A 147 -16.00 16.52 -6.67
C ALA A 147 -15.12 15.92 -5.56
N PRO A 148 -14.42 14.79 -5.80
CA PRO A 148 -13.44 14.27 -4.85
C PRO A 148 -12.40 15.35 -4.53
N GLY A 149 -12.08 15.54 -3.25
CA GLY A 149 -11.17 16.62 -2.79
C GLY A 149 -9.68 16.38 -3.03
N GLY A 150 -9.31 15.47 -3.93
CA GLY A 150 -7.92 15.06 -4.17
C GLY A 150 -7.37 14.06 -3.13
N ASN A 151 -6.19 13.51 -3.41
CA ASN A 151 -5.58 12.46 -2.57
C ASN A 151 -5.07 12.97 -1.20
N GLY A 152 -4.90 14.29 -1.03
CA GLY A 152 -4.62 14.92 0.27
C GLY A 152 -5.77 14.78 1.28
N GLY A 153 -6.98 14.46 0.82
CA GLY A 153 -8.12 14.12 1.68
C GLY A 153 -7.87 12.93 2.62
N VAL A 154 -6.83 12.12 2.37
CA VAL A 154 -6.42 11.01 3.23
C VAL A 154 -6.22 11.42 4.68
N TYR A 155 -5.66 12.60 4.94
CA TYR A 155 -5.33 13.04 6.29
C TYR A 155 -6.59 13.27 7.12
N ALA A 156 -7.52 14.06 6.59
CA ALA A 156 -8.81 14.32 7.23
C ALA A 156 -9.62 13.03 7.39
N SER A 157 -9.62 12.14 6.39
CA SER A 157 -10.40 10.91 6.42
C SER A 157 -9.86 9.85 7.37
N LEU A 158 -8.54 9.76 7.57
CA LEU A 158 -7.94 8.89 8.59
C LEU A 158 -8.24 9.36 10.01
N ALA A 159 -8.34 10.68 10.21
CA ALA A 159 -8.67 11.30 11.50
C ALA A 159 -10.18 11.44 11.76
N ALA A 160 -11.03 11.13 10.77
CA ALA A 160 -12.47 11.23 10.91
C ALA A 160 -13.01 10.18 11.91
N PRO A 161 -14.04 10.51 12.72
CA PRO A 161 -14.68 9.54 13.60
C PRO A 161 -15.27 8.35 12.84
N ILE A 162 -14.99 7.13 13.30
CA ILE A 162 -15.57 5.92 12.74
C ILE A 162 -17.04 5.86 13.17
N ARG A 163 -17.96 5.87 12.21
CA ARG A 163 -19.38 5.60 12.47
C ARG A 163 -19.60 4.09 12.46
N GLN A 164 -19.63 3.46 13.63
CA GLN A 164 -20.15 2.10 13.76
C GLN A 164 -21.67 2.17 13.93
N THR A 165 -22.42 1.64 12.96
CA THR A 165 -23.82 1.30 13.19
C THR A 165 -23.88 0.03 14.02
N THR A 166 -24.12 0.17 15.32
CA THR A 166 -24.52 -0.94 16.17
C THR A 166 -25.96 -1.31 15.82
N THR A 167 -26.15 -2.31 14.96
CA THR A 167 -27.41 -3.05 14.96
C THR A 167 -27.46 -3.81 16.28
N PHE A 168 -28.29 -3.36 17.23
CA PHE A 168 -28.62 -4.17 18.40
C PHE A 168 -29.06 -5.55 17.90
N GLY A 169 -28.27 -6.56 18.27
CA GLY A 169 -28.40 -7.90 17.71
C GLY A 169 -29.78 -8.50 17.93
N ASP A 170 -30.07 -9.48 17.08
CA ASP A 170 -31.18 -10.43 17.15
C ASP A 170 -31.40 -10.98 18.57
N LYS A 171 -32.11 -10.23 19.41
CA LYS A 171 -32.89 -10.79 20.50
C LYS A 171 -34.33 -10.79 20.03
N LYS A 172 -34.86 -11.99 19.74
CA LYS A 172 -36.30 -12.22 19.64
C LYS A 172 -36.98 -11.48 20.81
N PRO A 173 -37.98 -10.62 20.56
CA PRO A 173 -38.68 -9.94 21.65
C PRO A 173 -39.42 -11.00 22.45
N SER A 174 -38.99 -11.25 23.68
CA SER A 174 -39.85 -11.85 24.69
C SER A 174 -40.96 -10.84 24.96
N SER A 175 -42.21 -11.25 24.75
CA SER A 175 -43.39 -10.46 25.00
C SER A 175 -43.37 -9.84 26.41
N SER A 176 -43.63 -8.54 26.47
CA SER A 176 -43.93 -7.69 27.64
C SER A 176 -42.85 -6.67 28.04
N SER A 177 -42.84 -5.54 27.34
CA SER A 177 -42.79 -4.19 27.96
C SER A 177 -42.69 -3.11 26.87
N ILE A 178 -43.67 -2.22 26.87
CA ILE A 178 -43.66 -0.97 26.11
C ILE A 178 -42.73 -0.01 26.86
N ARG A 179 -41.61 0.41 26.25
CA ARG A 179 -40.88 1.64 26.63
C ARG A 179 -40.31 2.35 25.40
N SER A 180 -40.83 3.57 25.23
CA SER A 180 -40.28 4.83 24.68
C SER A 180 -38.98 4.84 23.87
N ASP A 181 -39.07 5.48 22.70
CA ASP A 181 -38.02 6.22 21.97
C ASP A 181 -36.58 6.00 22.47
N SER A 182 -35.90 5.00 21.93
CA SER A 182 -34.44 4.97 21.92
C SER A 182 -33.96 5.59 20.60
N THR A 183 -33.66 6.88 20.63
CA THR A 183 -32.77 7.49 19.66
C THR A 183 -31.47 6.67 19.63
N PRO A 184 -30.95 6.29 18.45
CA PRO A 184 -29.71 5.53 18.38
C PRO A 184 -28.58 6.39 18.96
N VAL A 185 -28.09 6.03 20.15
CA VAL A 185 -26.91 6.64 20.73
C VAL A 185 -25.73 6.24 19.86
N THR A 186 -25.21 7.20 19.10
CA THR A 186 -24.01 7.00 18.29
C THR A 186 -22.81 7.13 19.23
N GLU A 187 -22.35 6.01 19.81
CA GLU A 187 -21.07 6.00 20.51
C GLU A 187 -19.95 6.18 19.46
N THR A 188 -19.31 7.34 19.43
CA THR A 188 -18.14 7.59 18.60
C THR A 188 -16.94 6.80 19.14
N THR A 189 -16.47 5.81 18.38
CA THR A 189 -15.43 4.83 18.78
C THR A 189 -14.00 5.26 18.42
N GLY A 190 -13.73 6.56 18.29
CA GLY A 190 -12.42 7.11 17.85
C GLY A 190 -12.27 7.17 16.33
N SER A 191 -11.08 7.57 15.85
CA SER A 191 -10.72 7.64 14.43
C SER A 191 -10.01 6.37 13.94
N LEU A 192 -9.80 6.25 12.62
CA LEU A 192 -9.00 5.15 12.06
C LEU A 192 -7.53 5.26 12.50
N LEU A 193 -6.99 6.47 12.69
CA LEU A 193 -5.67 6.66 13.31
C LEU A 193 -5.63 6.12 14.74
N ASP A 194 -6.68 6.31 15.54
CA ASP A 194 -6.72 5.81 16.92
C ASP A 194 -6.80 4.27 16.93
N LEU A 195 -7.57 3.68 16.02
CA LEU A 195 -7.62 2.22 15.83
C LEU A 195 -6.25 1.64 15.43
N LEU A 196 -5.54 2.28 14.51
CA LEU A 196 -4.20 1.88 14.08
C LEU A 196 -3.19 1.98 15.24
N THR A 197 -3.25 3.08 15.99
CA THR A 197 -2.42 3.30 17.19
C THR A 197 -2.68 2.22 18.24
N ALA A 198 -3.95 1.91 18.53
CA ALA A 198 -4.33 0.86 19.48
C ALA A 198 -3.87 -0.54 19.05
N ARG A 199 -3.67 -0.77 17.75
CA ARG A 199 -3.10 -2.02 17.20
C ARG A 199 -1.57 -2.03 17.14
N GLY A 200 -0.92 -0.96 17.59
CA GLY A 200 0.55 -0.84 17.56
C GLY A 200 1.10 -0.62 16.14
N VAL A 201 0.29 -0.16 15.19
CA VAL A 201 0.79 0.24 13.87
C VAL A 201 1.64 1.49 14.03
N GLN A 202 2.82 1.50 13.41
CA GLN A 202 3.79 2.60 13.52
C GLN A 202 3.93 3.38 12.20
N GLN A 203 3.76 2.69 11.08
CA GLN A 203 4.02 3.21 9.74
C GLN A 203 2.89 2.79 8.80
N VAL A 204 2.56 3.64 7.84
CA VAL A 204 1.54 3.42 6.82
C VAL A 204 2.15 3.73 5.45
N GLN A 205 2.22 2.71 4.60
CA GLN A 205 2.52 2.89 3.18
C GLN A 205 1.23 3.32 2.47
N ILE A 206 1.30 4.41 1.73
CA ILE A 206 0.22 4.97 0.93
C ILE A 206 0.66 4.95 -0.53
N PHE A 207 -0.19 4.42 -1.40
CA PHE A 207 0.07 4.31 -2.83
C PHE A 207 -1.24 4.35 -3.64
N ASN A 208 -1.14 4.62 -4.95
CA ASN A 208 -2.30 4.57 -5.84
C ASN A 208 -2.59 3.15 -6.36
N VAL A 209 -3.87 2.80 -6.44
CA VAL A 209 -4.33 1.47 -6.88
C VAL A 209 -3.97 1.15 -8.34
N ASP A 210 -3.77 2.17 -9.17
CA ASP A 210 -3.53 2.08 -10.62
C ASP A 210 -2.15 1.52 -10.99
N ASN A 211 -1.19 1.52 -10.06
CA ASN A 211 0.16 1.03 -10.30
C ASN A 211 0.22 -0.50 -10.18
N VAL A 212 0.27 -1.19 -11.32
CA VAL A 212 0.37 -2.66 -11.39
C VAL A 212 1.64 -3.17 -10.72
N LEU A 213 2.75 -2.42 -10.76
CA LEU A 213 4.05 -2.80 -10.20
C LEU A 213 4.26 -2.37 -8.74
N ALA A 214 3.27 -1.76 -8.08
CA ALA A 214 3.44 -1.31 -6.71
C ALA A 214 3.91 -2.44 -5.78
N LYS A 215 5.07 -2.27 -5.15
CA LYS A 215 5.55 -3.12 -4.06
C LYS A 215 4.75 -2.81 -2.79
N VAL A 216 3.58 -3.44 -2.69
CA VAL A 216 2.68 -3.29 -1.54
C VAL A 216 3.28 -3.97 -0.32
N ALA A 217 3.25 -3.26 0.80
CA ALA A 217 3.92 -3.62 2.04
C ALA A 217 5.43 -3.89 1.88
N ASP A 218 6.13 -3.02 1.14
CA ASP A 218 7.55 -3.20 0.85
C ASP A 218 8.43 -3.19 2.11
N PRO A 219 9.05 -4.32 2.49
CA PRO A 219 9.89 -4.38 3.68
C PRO A 219 11.13 -3.48 3.57
N LEU A 220 11.65 -3.20 2.37
CA LEU A 220 12.79 -2.30 2.20
C LEU A 220 12.39 -0.85 2.49
N LEU A 221 11.21 -0.41 2.04
CA LEU A 221 10.68 0.92 2.34
C LEU A 221 10.46 1.12 3.85
N TYR A 222 9.83 0.16 4.52
CA TYR A 222 9.64 0.20 5.98
C TYR A 222 10.98 0.18 6.74
N GLY A 223 11.91 -0.69 6.30
CA GLY A 223 13.24 -0.80 6.88
C GLY A 223 14.04 0.50 6.74
N TYR A 224 14.05 1.10 5.55
CA TYR A 224 14.74 2.36 5.29
C TYR A 224 14.13 3.54 6.08
N THR A 225 12.79 3.58 6.18
CA THR A 225 12.09 4.57 7.01
C THR A 225 12.52 4.48 8.47
N ARG A 226 12.55 3.26 9.01
CA ARG A 226 13.01 3.00 10.39
C ARG A 226 14.49 3.34 10.57
N GLN A 227 15.35 2.89 9.66
CA GLN A 227 16.79 3.12 9.75
C GLN A 227 17.16 4.60 9.72
N CYS A 228 16.44 5.40 8.94
CA CYS A 228 16.65 6.84 8.86
C CYS A 228 15.94 7.64 9.96
N ASN A 229 15.16 6.98 10.82
CA ASN A 229 14.24 7.62 11.77
C ASN A 229 13.35 8.70 11.12
N ALA A 230 12.87 8.45 9.90
CA ALA A 230 12.16 9.44 9.09
C ALA A 230 10.66 9.45 9.37
N ALA A 231 10.07 10.65 9.41
CA ALA A 231 8.62 10.82 9.48
C ALA A 231 7.93 10.46 8.17
N VAL A 232 8.58 10.79 7.05
CA VAL A 232 8.11 10.52 5.68
C VAL A 232 9.25 10.01 4.82
N VAL A 233 9.02 8.91 4.13
CA VAL A 233 9.84 8.47 3.00
C VAL A 233 8.98 8.42 1.76
N VAL A 234 9.41 9.07 0.68
CA VAL A 234 8.76 8.96 -0.64
C VAL A 234 9.60 8.09 -1.54
N LYS A 235 8.95 7.23 -2.34
CA LYS A 235 9.62 6.61 -3.47
C LYS A 235 9.53 7.50 -4.69
N THR A 236 10.62 7.55 -5.44
CA THR A 236 10.71 8.30 -6.70
C THR A 236 11.31 7.42 -7.78
N SER A 237 11.11 7.78 -9.03
CA SER A 237 11.89 7.22 -10.14
C SER A 237 12.64 8.32 -10.86
N SER A 238 13.67 7.96 -11.62
CA SER A 238 14.26 8.91 -12.57
C SER A 238 13.22 9.30 -13.63
N LYS A 239 13.24 10.56 -14.03
CA LYS A 239 12.50 11.00 -15.22
C LYS A 239 13.08 10.32 -16.46
N VAL A 240 12.21 9.96 -17.39
CA VAL A 240 12.63 9.35 -18.67
C VAL A 240 13.06 10.41 -19.70
N SER A 241 12.57 11.65 -19.57
CA SER A 241 12.99 12.80 -20.36
C SER A 241 12.64 14.12 -19.65
N PRO A 242 13.23 15.26 -20.05
CA PRO A 242 12.83 16.58 -19.55
C PRO A 242 11.33 16.88 -19.72
N GLU A 243 10.72 16.41 -20.80
CA GLU A 243 9.33 16.66 -21.21
C GLU A 243 8.32 15.74 -20.51
N GLU A 244 8.78 14.77 -19.72
CA GLU A 244 7.89 13.87 -18.99
C GLU A 244 6.95 14.68 -18.08
N ARG A 245 5.64 14.46 -18.26
CA ARG A 245 4.57 15.13 -17.52
C ARG A 245 4.35 14.47 -16.15
N VAL A 246 5.32 14.67 -15.27
CA VAL A 246 5.31 14.15 -13.89
C VAL A 246 5.81 15.22 -12.93
N GLY A 247 5.15 15.34 -11.78
CA GLY A 247 5.64 16.18 -10.69
C GLY A 247 6.98 15.67 -10.16
N VAL A 248 7.84 16.59 -9.74
CA VAL A 248 9.17 16.26 -9.18
C VAL A 248 9.28 16.73 -7.74
N PHE A 249 9.92 15.93 -6.89
CA PHE A 249 10.25 16.38 -5.55
C PHE A 249 11.35 17.43 -5.58
N ALA A 250 11.12 18.52 -4.86
CA ALA A 250 12.07 19.61 -4.71
C ALA A 250 11.93 20.26 -3.33
N ARG A 251 12.94 21.07 -2.96
CA ARG A 251 12.86 21.96 -1.80
C ARG A 251 12.69 23.40 -2.27
N ARG A 252 11.75 24.11 -1.66
CA ARG A 252 11.57 25.56 -1.83
C ARG A 252 11.52 26.20 -0.46
N ASN A 253 12.41 27.18 -0.21
CA ASN A 253 12.57 27.81 1.11
C ASN A 253 12.73 26.75 2.22
N ASP A 254 13.64 25.81 1.99
CA ASP A 254 13.93 24.66 2.85
C ASP A 254 12.81 23.64 3.07
N ARG A 255 11.61 23.85 2.51
CA ARG A 255 10.47 22.94 2.66
C ARG A 255 10.36 21.97 1.49
N TRP A 256 10.17 20.69 1.82
CA TRP A 256 9.89 19.64 0.84
C TRP A 256 8.48 19.75 0.28
N GLY A 257 8.35 19.49 -1.02
CA GLY A 257 7.09 19.39 -1.72
C GLY A 257 7.29 18.80 -3.11
N VAL A 258 6.25 18.86 -3.92
CA VAL A 258 6.29 18.49 -5.34
C VAL A 258 6.05 19.74 -6.17
N VAL A 259 6.85 19.91 -7.21
CA VAL A 259 6.61 20.91 -8.26
C VAL A 259 5.99 20.17 -9.44
N GLU A 260 4.75 20.52 -9.77
CA GLU A 260 4.05 19.89 -10.88
C GLU A 260 4.67 20.28 -12.23
N TYR A 261 4.48 19.41 -13.23
CA TYR A 261 5.07 19.62 -14.56
C TYR A 261 4.57 20.90 -15.26
N THR A 262 3.39 21.40 -14.87
CA THR A 262 2.83 22.67 -15.36
C THR A 262 3.50 23.89 -14.73
N GLU A 263 4.25 23.72 -13.64
CA GLU A 263 4.78 24.79 -12.79
C GLU A 263 6.31 24.85 -12.78
N ILE A 264 6.98 23.77 -13.19
CA ILE A 264 8.44 23.63 -13.15
C ILE A 264 9.20 24.60 -14.09
N GLY A 265 8.56 25.04 -15.18
CA GLY A 265 9.15 25.99 -16.13
C GLY A 265 10.50 25.55 -16.70
N ALA A 266 11.44 26.49 -16.84
CA ALA A 266 12.77 26.26 -17.42
C ALA A 266 13.63 25.27 -16.59
N HIS A 267 13.30 25.05 -15.31
CA HIS A 267 14.03 24.11 -14.46
C HIS A 267 13.88 22.64 -14.92
N ALA A 268 12.87 22.32 -15.75
CA ALA A 268 12.65 20.97 -16.25
C ALA A 268 13.81 20.40 -17.07
N THR A 269 14.59 21.26 -17.72
CA THR A 269 15.71 20.89 -18.60
C THR A 269 17.07 21.14 -17.97
N GLU A 270 17.13 21.58 -16.70
CA GLU A 270 18.40 21.78 -16.02
C GLU A 270 19.10 20.44 -15.80
N VAL A 271 20.41 20.43 -16.05
CA VAL A 271 21.26 19.26 -15.89
C VAL A 271 22.37 19.51 -14.87
N ASN A 272 22.83 18.43 -14.24
CA ASN A 272 24.04 18.40 -13.43
C ASN A 272 25.27 18.28 -14.34
N GLU A 273 26.46 18.35 -13.75
CA GLU A 273 27.74 18.24 -14.48
C GLU A 273 27.90 16.90 -15.22
N ASP A 274 27.27 15.83 -14.70
CA ASP A 274 27.27 14.49 -15.31
C ASP A 274 26.24 14.32 -16.43
N GLY A 275 25.47 15.38 -16.76
CA GLY A 275 24.41 15.36 -17.77
C GLY A 275 23.07 14.79 -17.29
N SER A 276 22.98 14.31 -16.03
CA SER A 276 21.69 13.90 -15.44
C SER A 276 20.79 15.12 -15.19
N LEU A 277 19.47 14.94 -15.23
CA LEU A 277 18.56 16.02 -14.89
C LEU A 277 18.75 16.46 -13.42
N ARG A 278 18.78 17.76 -13.18
CA ARG A 278 18.88 18.32 -11.82
C ARG A 278 17.64 17.97 -11.00
N TYR A 279 16.46 18.06 -11.63
CA TYR A 279 15.18 17.70 -11.02
C TYR A 279 14.73 16.32 -11.53
N ASN A 280 15.36 15.27 -11.00
CA ASN A 280 15.19 13.88 -11.47
C ASN A 280 14.46 12.96 -10.48
N CYS A 281 13.86 13.51 -9.42
CA CYS A 281 13.10 12.75 -8.43
C CYS A 281 11.60 12.77 -8.77
N ALA A 282 11.20 12.02 -9.79
CA ALA A 282 9.81 11.98 -10.26
C ALA A 282 8.89 11.31 -9.22
N ASN A 283 7.77 11.95 -8.92
CA ASN A 283 6.78 11.47 -7.98
C ASN A 283 5.96 10.30 -8.56
N ILE A 284 6.18 9.09 -8.03
CA ILE A 284 5.42 7.89 -8.43
C ILE A 284 4.24 7.59 -7.48
N SER A 285 3.90 8.54 -6.59
CA SER A 285 2.79 8.45 -5.63
C SER A 285 2.85 7.22 -4.72
N VAL A 286 4.05 6.94 -4.19
CA VAL A 286 4.28 5.92 -3.17
C VAL A 286 5.06 6.56 -2.03
N GLN A 287 4.51 6.52 -0.83
CA GLN A 287 5.12 7.11 0.36
C GLN A 287 4.85 6.23 1.57
N ASN A 288 5.72 6.30 2.56
CA ASN A 288 5.57 5.67 3.85
C ASN A 288 5.66 6.75 4.92
N CYS A 289 4.64 6.79 5.78
CA CYS A 289 4.45 7.83 6.77
C CYS A 289 4.33 7.21 8.16
N THR A 290 4.90 7.84 9.18
CA THR A 290 4.65 7.45 10.56
C THR A 290 3.24 7.86 11.01
N ILE A 291 2.68 7.15 11.99
CA ILE A 291 1.38 7.53 12.59
C ILE A 291 1.45 8.96 13.17
N GLY A 292 2.58 9.34 13.79
CA GLY A 292 2.80 10.69 14.31
C GLY A 292 2.68 11.76 13.22
N PHE A 293 3.35 11.56 12.08
CA PHE A 293 3.22 12.45 10.93
C PHE A 293 1.79 12.53 10.41
N LEU A 294 1.10 11.38 10.24
CA LEU A 294 -0.28 11.37 9.74
C LEU A 294 -1.24 12.15 10.64
N ARG A 295 -1.06 12.06 11.97
CA ARG A 295 -1.85 12.83 12.94
C ARG A 295 -1.57 14.32 12.82
N ARG A 296 -0.30 14.72 12.75
CA ARG A 296 0.11 16.12 12.58
C ARG A 296 -0.39 16.72 11.26
N ALA A 297 -0.30 15.97 10.17
CA ALA A 297 -0.81 16.38 8.86
C ALA A 297 -2.34 16.49 8.85
N ALA A 298 -3.06 15.61 9.55
CA ALA A 298 -4.51 15.72 9.72
C ALA A 298 -4.93 16.94 10.55
N GLU A 299 -4.14 17.31 11.56
CA GLU A 299 -4.33 18.54 12.32
C GLU A 299 -4.15 19.79 11.45
N GLU A 300 -3.08 19.83 10.65
CA GLU A 300 -2.83 20.93 9.72
C GLU A 300 -3.91 21.04 8.65
N MET A 301 -4.27 19.92 8.03
CA MET A 301 -5.23 19.88 6.93
C MET A 301 -6.61 20.41 7.33
N ARG A 302 -7.00 20.28 8.62
CA ARG A 302 -8.25 20.86 9.14
C ARG A 302 -8.28 22.39 9.11
N GLN A 303 -7.13 23.04 9.12
CA GLN A 303 -7.00 24.51 9.13
C GLN A 303 -6.40 25.05 7.81
N SER A 304 -5.86 24.16 6.99
CA SER A 304 -5.27 24.52 5.69
C SER A 304 -6.31 25.09 4.73
N THR A 305 -5.90 26.16 4.06
CA THR A 305 -6.61 26.72 2.90
C THR A 305 -5.86 26.44 1.59
N LEU A 306 -4.78 25.67 1.65
CA LEU A 306 -3.98 25.30 0.49
C LEU A 306 -4.70 24.21 -0.31
N TYR A 307 -5.33 24.63 -1.40
CA TYR A 307 -5.95 23.77 -2.40
C TYR A 307 -5.51 24.20 -3.79
N HIS A 308 -5.38 23.24 -4.68
CA HIS A 308 -5.10 23.42 -6.08
C HIS A 308 -6.41 23.59 -6.84
N ALA A 309 -6.55 24.71 -7.54
CA ALA A 309 -7.77 25.08 -8.25
C ALA A 309 -7.70 24.64 -9.72
N ALA A 310 -8.61 23.76 -10.13
CA ALA A 310 -8.75 23.33 -11.51
C ALA A 310 -10.02 23.91 -12.15
N ARG A 311 -9.84 24.69 -13.23
CA ARG A 311 -10.96 25.24 -14.03
C ARG A 311 -11.52 24.16 -14.95
N LYS A 312 -12.84 23.98 -14.93
CA LYS A 312 -13.56 22.95 -15.68
C LYS A 312 -14.91 23.49 -16.14
N ARG A 313 -15.41 22.96 -17.25
CA ARG A 313 -16.82 23.06 -17.59
C ARG A 313 -17.60 22.06 -16.72
N ILE A 314 -18.55 22.55 -15.93
CA ILE A 314 -19.30 21.74 -14.94
C ILE A 314 -20.79 21.81 -15.26
N ASP A 315 -21.43 20.65 -15.37
CA ASP A 315 -22.88 20.54 -15.57
C ASP A 315 -23.62 20.94 -14.29
N THR A 316 -24.61 21.82 -14.44
CA THR A 316 -25.46 22.32 -13.34
C THR A 316 -26.93 22.22 -13.71
N ILE A 317 -27.82 22.52 -12.77
CA ILE A 317 -29.28 22.60 -13.03
C ILE A 317 -29.64 23.58 -14.17
N ASN A 318 -28.85 24.65 -14.37
CA ASN A 318 -29.10 25.67 -15.39
C ASN A 318 -28.28 25.44 -16.68
N GLY A 319 -27.71 24.24 -16.83
CA GLY A 319 -26.79 23.89 -17.90
C GLY A 319 -25.31 24.04 -17.52
N PRO A 320 -24.38 23.73 -18.45
CA PRO A 320 -22.96 23.72 -18.16
C PRO A 320 -22.42 25.15 -17.94
N VAL A 321 -21.58 25.35 -16.92
CA VAL A 321 -20.94 26.64 -16.58
C VAL A 321 -19.43 26.49 -16.39
N ASP A 322 -18.69 27.60 -16.41
CA ASP A 322 -17.28 27.60 -16.03
C ASP A 322 -17.17 27.60 -14.51
N GLY A 323 -16.51 26.57 -13.97
CA GLY A 323 -16.39 26.37 -12.54
C GLY A 323 -15.01 25.92 -12.12
N VAL A 324 -14.77 26.01 -10.82
CA VAL A 324 -13.53 25.66 -10.15
C VAL A 324 -13.76 24.44 -9.27
N LYS A 325 -12.91 23.44 -9.42
CA LYS A 325 -12.75 22.32 -8.50
C LYS A 325 -11.52 22.55 -7.64
N LEU A 326 -11.62 22.24 -6.35
CA LEU A 326 -10.50 22.30 -5.42
C LEU A 326 -10.00 20.88 -5.13
N GLU A 327 -8.69 20.70 -5.16
CA GLU A 327 -8.04 19.43 -4.83
C GLU A 327 -6.87 19.69 -3.87
N ALA A 328 -6.76 18.87 -2.83
CA ALA A 328 -5.59 18.83 -1.98
C ALA A 328 -4.69 17.68 -2.43
N PHE A 329 -3.38 17.88 -2.43
CA PHE A 329 -2.45 16.82 -2.72
C PHE A 329 -1.76 16.32 -1.45
N ILE A 330 -1.51 15.01 -1.42
CA ILE A 330 -0.87 14.36 -0.28
C ILE A 330 0.51 14.97 0.02
N PHE A 331 1.21 15.43 -1.03
CA PHE A 331 2.53 16.01 -0.88
C PHE A 331 2.54 17.43 -0.32
N ASP A 332 1.39 18.11 -0.24
CA ASP A 332 1.29 19.48 0.28
C ASP A 332 1.57 19.53 1.79
N MET A 333 1.49 18.39 2.50
CA MET A 333 1.77 18.29 3.94
C MET A 333 3.19 17.81 4.25
N PHE A 334 4.02 17.50 3.25
CA PHE A 334 5.34 16.90 3.48
C PHE A 334 6.34 17.85 4.15
N TYR A 335 6.10 19.17 4.10
CA TYR A 335 6.90 20.13 4.88
C TYR A 335 6.81 19.90 6.40
N LEU A 336 5.74 19.26 6.87
CA LEU A 336 5.55 18.92 8.29
C LEU A 336 6.40 17.75 8.75
N ALA A 337 7.07 17.04 7.83
CA ALA A 337 7.97 15.95 8.21
C ALA A 337 9.10 16.44 9.12
N GLU A 338 9.47 17.72 9.03
CA GLU A 338 10.49 18.37 9.85
C GLU A 338 9.90 19.24 10.98
N ASP A 339 8.60 19.10 11.29
CA ASP A 339 7.94 19.86 12.36
C ASP A 339 8.45 19.40 13.74
N PRO A 340 9.02 20.31 14.57
CA PRO A 340 9.50 19.99 15.92
C PRO A 340 8.44 19.36 16.83
N SER A 341 7.15 19.59 16.58
CA SER A 341 6.07 18.99 17.39
C SER A 341 6.05 17.46 17.31
N LEU A 342 6.65 16.85 16.28
CA LEU A 342 6.80 15.41 16.16
C LEU A 342 7.68 14.81 17.28
N GLN A 343 8.55 15.59 17.92
CA GLN A 343 9.45 15.14 18.99
C GLN A 343 8.88 15.27 20.42
N ALA A 344 7.55 15.45 20.58
CA ALA A 344 6.95 15.70 21.89
C ALA A 344 7.34 14.64 22.96
N HIS A 345 7.73 15.12 24.14
CA HIS A 345 8.23 14.29 25.25
C HIS A 345 7.15 13.32 25.78
N ASN A 346 7.55 12.06 26.07
CA ASN A 346 6.75 10.92 26.56
C ASN A 346 6.08 10.01 25.52
N THR A 347 6.57 10.00 24.28
CA THR A 347 6.09 9.11 23.20
C THR A 347 7.14 8.06 22.83
N THR A 348 6.75 7.03 22.09
CA THR A 348 7.66 5.95 21.65
C THR A 348 8.72 6.45 20.66
N GLU A 349 9.84 5.74 20.49
CA GLU A 349 10.89 6.08 19.50
C GLU A 349 10.30 6.36 18.10
N TYR A 350 9.29 5.59 17.69
CA TYR A 350 8.63 5.72 16.39
C TYR A 350 7.74 6.96 16.24
N GLU A 351 7.15 7.42 17.35
CA GLU A 351 6.36 8.65 17.36
C GLU A 351 7.25 9.90 17.30
N GLN A 352 8.52 9.77 17.69
CA GLN A 352 9.54 10.83 17.64
C GLN A 352 10.26 10.94 16.30
N ALA A 353 9.94 10.06 15.34
CA ALA A 353 10.55 10.07 14.01
C ALA A 353 10.29 11.41 13.31
N MET A 354 11.34 11.97 12.72
CA MET A 354 11.31 13.28 12.07
C MET A 354 12.20 13.26 10.83
N GLY A 355 11.81 14.03 9.83
CA GLY A 355 12.54 14.26 8.61
C GLY A 355 11.87 13.62 7.40
N PHE A 356 12.22 14.18 6.25
CA PHE A 356 11.82 13.71 4.95
C PHE A 356 12.99 12.98 4.26
N LYS A 357 12.73 11.84 3.64
CA LYS A 357 13.72 11.11 2.82
C LYS A 357 13.14 10.70 1.48
N ILE A 358 14.03 10.57 0.49
CA ILE A 358 13.73 10.07 -0.84
C ILE A 358 14.41 8.70 -0.99
N MET A 359 13.66 7.72 -1.48
CA MET A 359 14.17 6.44 -1.96
C MET A 359 13.94 6.38 -3.47
N GLN A 360 14.98 6.65 -4.26
CA GLN A 360 14.87 6.54 -5.72
C GLN A 360 14.98 5.06 -6.13
N VAL A 361 14.03 4.59 -6.94
CA VAL A 361 13.88 3.19 -7.35
C VAL A 361 13.92 3.03 -8.86
N ALA A 362 14.21 1.81 -9.33
CA ALA A 362 14.13 1.45 -10.74
C ALA A 362 12.67 1.46 -11.20
N ARG A 363 12.37 2.27 -12.22
CA ARG A 363 10.99 2.51 -12.69
C ARG A 363 10.34 1.23 -13.18
N GLU A 364 11.09 0.47 -13.97
CA GLU A 364 10.70 -0.81 -14.57
C GLU A 364 10.46 -1.94 -13.57
N GLU A 365 10.78 -1.72 -12.29
CA GLU A 365 10.50 -2.67 -11.21
C GLU A 365 9.31 -2.26 -10.33
N GLU A 366 8.97 -0.96 -10.29
CA GLU A 366 8.06 -0.44 -9.26
C GLU A 366 6.96 0.48 -9.78
N PHE A 367 6.99 0.92 -11.04
CA PHE A 367 6.04 1.90 -11.57
C PHE A 367 5.48 1.55 -12.95
N ALA A 368 4.23 1.11 -12.97
CA ALA A 368 3.44 0.82 -14.16
C ALA A 368 1.98 1.23 -13.95
N PRO A 369 1.65 2.53 -14.01
CA PRO A 369 0.31 3.04 -13.79
C PRO A 369 -0.63 2.69 -14.97
N VAL A 370 -1.91 2.52 -14.66
CA VAL A 370 -3.00 2.36 -15.64
C VAL A 370 -3.97 3.53 -15.51
N LYS A 371 -3.77 4.55 -16.35
CA LYS A 371 -4.53 5.81 -16.38
C LYS A 371 -5.32 6.00 -17.67
N ASN A 372 -4.84 5.45 -18.78
CA ASN A 372 -5.42 5.62 -20.10
C ASN A 372 -5.98 4.30 -20.64
N ALA A 373 -6.95 4.38 -21.56
CA ALA A 373 -7.39 3.21 -22.31
C ALA A 373 -6.30 2.78 -23.31
N ASP A 374 -6.34 1.52 -23.75
CA ASP A 374 -5.47 1.05 -24.83
C ASP A 374 -5.79 1.79 -26.13
N ALA A 375 -4.79 2.44 -26.71
CA ALA A 375 -4.84 3.07 -28.03
C ALA A 375 -3.43 3.13 -28.64
N PRO A 376 -3.29 3.24 -29.98
CA PRO A 376 -1.99 3.44 -30.61
C PRO A 376 -1.25 4.66 -30.03
N GLY A 377 -0.02 4.45 -29.55
CA GLY A 377 0.79 5.50 -28.93
C GLY A 377 0.38 5.90 -27.51
N ALA A 378 -0.63 5.27 -26.92
CA ALA A 378 -1.02 5.53 -25.53
C ALA A 378 0.07 5.02 -24.57
N THR A 379 0.39 5.86 -23.58
CA THR A 379 1.21 5.50 -22.42
C THR A 379 0.32 5.27 -21.20
N ASP A 380 0.86 4.65 -20.15
CA ASP A 380 0.15 4.39 -18.89
C ASP A 380 -1.22 3.71 -19.13
N CYS A 381 -1.26 2.71 -20.00
CA CYS A 381 -2.45 1.98 -20.39
C CYS A 381 -2.35 0.49 -19.98
N PRO A 382 -3.46 -0.28 -20.03
CA PRO A 382 -3.42 -1.71 -19.71
C PRO A 382 -2.31 -2.46 -20.43
N LEU A 383 -2.08 -2.21 -21.73
CA LEU A 383 -1.04 -2.87 -22.51
C LEU A 383 0.36 -2.57 -21.98
N THR A 384 0.71 -1.29 -21.79
CA THR A 384 2.07 -0.91 -21.33
C THR A 384 2.33 -1.42 -19.91
N ALA A 385 1.32 -1.39 -19.03
CA ALA A 385 1.48 -1.89 -17.68
C ALA A 385 1.65 -3.42 -17.63
N ALA A 386 0.93 -4.16 -18.49
CA ALA A 386 1.12 -5.60 -18.62
C ALA A 386 2.49 -5.96 -19.18
N GLN A 387 2.97 -5.23 -20.19
CA GLN A 387 4.32 -5.42 -20.75
C GLN A 387 5.40 -5.25 -19.67
N LEU A 388 5.35 -4.16 -18.88
CA LEU A 388 6.30 -3.93 -17.79
C LEU A 388 6.28 -5.05 -16.74
N LEU A 389 5.09 -5.50 -16.33
CA LEU A 389 4.95 -6.62 -15.38
C LEU A 389 5.53 -7.94 -15.92
N LEU A 390 5.19 -8.28 -17.16
CA LEU A 390 5.67 -9.50 -17.82
C LEU A 390 7.19 -9.45 -18.02
N SER A 391 7.73 -8.30 -18.43
CA SER A 391 9.18 -8.11 -18.56
C SER A 391 9.89 -8.25 -17.22
N LEU A 392 9.35 -7.67 -16.13
CA LEU A 392 9.92 -7.83 -14.80
C LEU A 392 9.93 -9.30 -14.37
N HIS A 393 8.80 -9.99 -14.49
CA HIS A 393 8.68 -11.41 -14.11
C HIS A 393 9.58 -12.31 -14.95
N THR A 394 9.66 -12.08 -16.27
CA THR A 394 10.58 -12.78 -17.16
C THR A 394 12.02 -12.61 -16.72
N ARG A 395 12.48 -11.37 -16.45
CA ARG A 395 13.85 -11.11 -15.95
C ARG A 395 14.14 -11.85 -14.65
N ARG A 396 13.20 -11.86 -13.70
CA ARG A 396 13.37 -12.56 -12.41
C ARG A 396 13.50 -14.08 -12.59
N VAL A 397 12.74 -14.67 -13.52
CA VAL A 397 12.89 -16.10 -13.84
C VAL A 397 14.18 -16.38 -14.61
N GLU A 398 14.57 -15.51 -15.54
CA GLU A 398 15.85 -15.62 -16.25
C GLU A 398 17.02 -15.60 -15.25
N ASP A 399 17.06 -14.63 -14.35
CA ASP A 399 18.08 -14.52 -13.31
C ASP A 399 18.15 -15.76 -12.43
N PHE A 400 16.98 -16.30 -12.06
CA PHE A 400 16.88 -17.54 -11.29
C PHE A 400 17.46 -18.74 -12.06
N LEU A 401 17.03 -18.97 -13.29
CA LEU A 401 17.50 -20.10 -14.10
C LEU A 401 18.99 -19.96 -14.44
N ALA A 402 19.47 -18.74 -14.71
CA ALA A 402 20.88 -18.48 -14.95
C ALA A 402 21.74 -18.88 -13.74
N LYS A 403 21.34 -18.46 -12.52
CA LYS A 403 22.01 -18.88 -11.27
C LYS A 403 22.03 -20.39 -11.10
N ARG A 404 20.97 -21.09 -11.51
CA ARG A 404 20.89 -22.56 -11.44
C ARG A 404 21.88 -23.24 -12.36
N VAL A 405 22.05 -22.76 -13.60
CA VAL A 405 23.08 -23.26 -14.53
C VAL A 405 24.49 -23.07 -13.97
N PHE A 406 24.79 -21.92 -13.37
CA PHE A 406 26.10 -21.69 -12.75
C PHE A 406 26.35 -22.63 -11.57
N SER A 407 25.35 -22.84 -10.71
CA SER A 407 25.48 -23.76 -9.57
C SER A 407 25.65 -25.23 -10.00
N SER A 408 24.92 -25.68 -11.01
CA SER A 408 25.05 -27.04 -11.53
C SER A 408 26.38 -27.26 -12.24
N SER A 409 26.94 -26.22 -12.87
CA SER A 409 28.26 -26.25 -13.52
C SER A 409 29.42 -26.45 -12.53
N GLN A 410 29.27 -25.99 -11.28
CA GLN A 410 30.23 -26.24 -10.19
C GLN A 410 30.07 -27.66 -9.61
N ASP A 411 28.82 -28.15 -9.48
CA ASP A 411 28.53 -29.48 -8.95
C ASP A 411 28.83 -30.62 -9.94
N CYS A 412 28.76 -30.39 -11.25
CA CYS A 412 28.99 -31.42 -12.28
C CYS A 412 30.46 -31.83 -12.44
N ILE A 413 31.40 -31.21 -11.70
CA ILE A 413 32.75 -31.76 -11.52
C ILE A 413 32.72 -33.08 -10.72
N GLN A 414 31.60 -33.44 -10.03
CA GLN A 414 31.57 -34.62 -9.17
C GLN A 414 30.61 -35.77 -9.54
N LYS A 415 29.52 -35.61 -10.32
CA LYS A 415 28.59 -36.73 -10.60
C LYS A 415 27.87 -36.62 -11.97
N LEU A 416 28.06 -37.64 -12.83
CA LEU A 416 27.51 -37.72 -14.19
C LEU A 416 26.40 -38.79 -14.31
N SER A 417 25.24 -38.37 -14.83
CA SER A 417 24.30 -39.12 -15.70
C SER A 417 22.84 -38.62 -15.59
N SER A 418 22.37 -38.16 -14.42
CA SER A 418 21.02 -37.59 -14.24
C SER A 418 20.98 -36.06 -14.28
N ASN A 419 22.06 -35.39 -13.86
CA ASN A 419 22.16 -33.92 -13.83
C ASN A 419 22.28 -33.29 -15.23
N GLU A 420 22.83 -34.01 -16.22
CA GLU A 420 23.06 -33.46 -17.56
C GLU A 420 21.75 -33.16 -18.30
N ARG A 421 20.74 -34.04 -18.18
CA ARG A 421 19.45 -33.86 -18.85
C ARG A 421 18.62 -32.72 -18.26
N SER A 422 18.73 -32.51 -16.94
CA SER A 422 18.09 -31.37 -16.27
C SER A 422 18.78 -30.06 -16.62
N GLY A 423 20.12 -30.03 -16.60
CA GLY A 423 20.91 -28.87 -17.00
C GLY A 423 20.66 -28.43 -18.45
N SER A 424 20.57 -29.39 -19.38
CA SER A 424 20.25 -29.11 -20.79
C SER A 424 18.88 -28.46 -20.98
N ARG A 425 17.86 -28.87 -20.21
CA ARG A 425 16.52 -28.27 -20.29
C ARG A 425 16.46 -26.86 -19.70
N ILE A 426 17.20 -26.59 -18.62
CA ILE A 426 17.31 -25.24 -18.04
C ILE A 426 17.97 -24.29 -19.05
N ILE A 427 19.01 -24.74 -19.75
CA ILE A 427 19.66 -23.95 -20.82
C ILE A 427 18.67 -23.66 -21.95
N ALA A 428 17.92 -24.66 -22.42
CA ALA A 428 16.90 -24.45 -23.45
C ALA A 428 15.81 -23.47 -23.00
N ALA A 429 15.38 -23.52 -21.73
CA ALA A 429 14.43 -22.56 -21.17
C ALA A 429 15.00 -21.13 -21.15
N LEU A 430 16.27 -20.95 -20.81
CA LEU A 430 16.95 -19.65 -20.88
C LEU A 430 17.03 -19.11 -22.32
N GLU A 431 17.32 -19.96 -23.30
CA GLU A 431 17.33 -19.57 -24.72
C GLU A 431 15.96 -19.09 -25.17
N VAL A 432 14.87 -19.76 -24.75
CA VAL A 432 13.49 -19.33 -25.03
C VAL A 432 13.20 -17.94 -24.46
N LEU A 433 13.63 -17.67 -23.22
CA LEU A 433 13.42 -16.36 -22.58
C LEU A 433 14.24 -15.26 -23.28
N ARG A 434 15.52 -15.53 -23.57
CA ARG A 434 16.43 -14.57 -24.23
C ARG A 434 16.05 -14.27 -25.68
N ALA A 435 15.48 -15.26 -26.38
CA ALA A 435 14.89 -15.05 -27.69
C ALA A 435 13.55 -14.28 -27.65
N CYS A 436 13.04 -13.95 -26.45
CA CYS A 436 11.75 -13.31 -26.24
C CYS A 436 10.56 -14.10 -26.83
N SER A 437 10.74 -15.41 -27.06
CA SER A 437 9.73 -16.30 -27.63
C SER A 437 8.58 -16.55 -26.65
N LYS A 438 8.84 -16.41 -25.36
CA LYS A 438 7.85 -16.50 -24.28
C LYS A 438 8.12 -15.47 -23.19
N GLN A 439 7.07 -15.13 -22.46
CA GLN A 439 7.12 -14.30 -21.27
C GLN A 439 6.54 -15.04 -20.07
N VAL A 440 6.88 -14.60 -18.86
CA VAL A 440 6.40 -15.23 -17.62
C VAL A 440 5.48 -14.27 -16.87
N GLN A 441 4.40 -14.82 -16.31
CA GLN A 441 3.57 -14.14 -15.32
C GLN A 441 3.62 -14.91 -14.00
N LEU A 442 4.21 -14.31 -12.97
CA LEU A 442 4.23 -14.86 -11.62
C LEU A 442 3.04 -14.33 -10.81
N SER A 443 2.32 -15.21 -10.11
CA SER A 443 1.42 -14.81 -9.03
C SER A 443 2.24 -14.23 -7.86
N PRO A 444 1.78 -13.16 -7.19
CA PRO A 444 2.44 -12.66 -5.98
C PRO A 444 2.52 -13.71 -4.88
N LEU A 445 1.58 -14.66 -4.85
CA LEU A 445 1.59 -15.76 -3.88
C LEU A 445 2.75 -16.74 -4.10
N VAL A 446 3.31 -16.77 -5.32
CA VAL A 446 4.53 -17.53 -5.63
C VAL A 446 5.75 -16.72 -5.22
N SER A 447 5.85 -15.50 -5.75
CA SER A 447 7.02 -14.65 -5.62
C SER A 447 6.62 -13.20 -5.45
N TYR A 448 7.15 -12.53 -4.43
CA TYR A 448 6.97 -11.09 -4.22
C TYR A 448 7.95 -10.29 -5.08
N ASP A 449 9.23 -10.69 -5.09
CA ASP A 449 10.32 -9.95 -5.73
C ASP A 449 11.40 -10.90 -6.33
N GLY A 450 11.00 -12.10 -6.77
CA GLY A 450 11.87 -13.10 -7.39
C GLY A 450 12.29 -14.25 -6.47
N GLU A 451 11.91 -14.24 -5.20
CA GLU A 451 12.12 -15.35 -4.27
C GLU A 451 11.07 -16.48 -4.45
N GLY A 452 11.33 -17.67 -3.91
CA GLY A 452 10.34 -18.76 -3.90
C GLY A 452 10.11 -19.48 -5.23
N LEU A 453 11.03 -19.32 -6.19
CA LEU A 453 11.00 -19.99 -7.50
C LEU A 453 11.46 -21.47 -7.51
N PRO A 454 12.36 -21.97 -6.64
CA PRO A 454 12.77 -23.38 -6.68
C PRO A 454 11.61 -24.40 -6.66
N PRO A 455 10.54 -24.23 -5.85
CA PRO A 455 9.38 -25.11 -5.83
C PRO A 455 8.58 -25.25 -7.13
N VAL A 456 8.78 -24.32 -8.07
CA VAL A 456 8.08 -24.28 -9.36
C VAL A 456 9.03 -24.45 -10.55
N GLU A 457 10.31 -24.71 -10.31
CA GLU A 457 11.36 -24.82 -11.35
C GLU A 457 11.00 -25.83 -12.43
N CYS A 458 10.62 -27.06 -12.05
CA CYS A 458 10.27 -28.10 -13.01
C CYS A 458 9.09 -27.67 -13.92
N TYR A 459 8.03 -27.13 -13.31
CA TYR A 459 6.88 -26.63 -14.06
C TYR A 459 7.25 -25.48 -14.99
N LEU A 460 8.04 -24.53 -14.50
CA LEU A 460 8.55 -23.39 -15.27
C LEU A 460 9.32 -23.86 -16.50
N VAL A 461 10.32 -24.72 -16.31
CA VAL A 461 11.16 -25.25 -17.40
C VAL A 461 10.32 -26.01 -18.42
N ASP A 462 9.41 -26.87 -17.96
CA ASP A 462 8.53 -27.64 -18.86
C ASP A 462 7.62 -26.73 -19.70
N GLN A 463 7.04 -25.70 -19.10
CA GLN A 463 6.20 -24.76 -19.85
C GLN A 463 7.01 -23.85 -20.79
N LEU A 464 8.22 -23.48 -20.43
CA LEU A 464 9.10 -22.68 -21.28
C LEU A 464 9.59 -23.47 -22.48
N VAL A 465 9.99 -24.73 -22.31
CA VAL A 465 10.50 -25.56 -23.41
C VAL A 465 9.34 -26.13 -24.24
N ASP A 466 8.38 -26.80 -23.61
CA ASP A 466 7.39 -27.62 -24.32
C ASP A 466 5.97 -27.01 -24.34
N GLY A 467 5.72 -25.98 -23.51
CA GLY A 467 4.41 -25.35 -23.41
C GLY A 467 4.01 -24.60 -24.69
N ARG A 468 2.70 -24.52 -24.97
CA ARG A 468 2.18 -23.82 -26.16
C ARG A 468 1.88 -22.33 -25.95
N SER A 469 1.74 -21.90 -24.69
CA SER A 469 1.37 -20.51 -24.37
C SER A 469 2.57 -19.58 -24.52
N HIS A 470 2.35 -18.41 -25.12
CA HIS A 470 3.34 -17.33 -25.16
C HIS A 470 3.56 -16.73 -23.76
N ILE A 471 2.53 -16.68 -22.91
CA ILE A 471 2.64 -16.25 -21.51
C ILE A 471 2.56 -17.50 -20.63
N VAL A 472 3.66 -17.82 -19.95
CA VAL A 472 3.73 -18.89 -18.95
C VAL A 472 3.21 -18.34 -17.62
N GLU A 473 2.00 -18.72 -17.24
CA GLU A 473 1.39 -18.35 -15.97
C GLU A 473 1.83 -19.30 -14.86
N VAL A 474 2.36 -18.76 -13.76
CA VAL A 474 2.83 -19.52 -12.59
C VAL A 474 2.03 -19.14 -11.36
N GLU A 475 1.31 -20.13 -10.85
CA GLU A 475 0.42 -20.02 -9.71
C GLU A 475 0.93 -20.83 -8.52
N SER A 476 0.46 -20.50 -7.31
CA SER A 476 0.77 -21.29 -6.11
C SER A 476 0.34 -22.77 -6.22
N ARG A 477 -0.68 -23.08 -7.02
CA ARG A 477 -1.09 -24.47 -7.32
C ARG A 477 -0.05 -25.27 -8.09
N ASN A 478 0.89 -24.61 -8.79
CA ASN A 478 1.95 -25.25 -9.55
C ASN A 478 3.13 -25.70 -8.67
N MET A 479 3.19 -25.25 -7.40
CA MET A 479 4.18 -25.73 -6.43
C MET A 479 3.99 -27.22 -6.12
N HIS A 480 5.09 -27.95 -5.92
CA HIS A 480 5.04 -29.34 -5.49
C HIS A 480 4.25 -29.53 -4.18
N ARG A 481 3.52 -30.64 -4.08
CA ARG A 481 2.56 -30.91 -3.00
C ARG A 481 3.19 -30.87 -1.60
N SER A 482 4.47 -31.23 -1.48
CA SER A 482 5.26 -31.21 -0.23
C SER A 482 5.71 -29.81 0.20
N GLU A 483 5.62 -28.81 -0.66
CA GLU A 483 6.14 -27.45 -0.44
C GLU A 483 5.01 -26.39 -0.41
N LYS A 484 3.75 -26.83 -0.40
CA LYS A 484 2.61 -25.95 -0.17
C LYS A 484 2.64 -25.48 1.28
N THR A 485 2.98 -24.20 1.49
CA THR A 485 2.81 -23.52 2.78
C THR A 485 1.38 -23.77 3.30
N PRO A 486 1.18 -24.18 4.57
CA PRO A 486 -0.16 -24.31 5.12
C PRO A 486 -0.90 -22.97 5.00
N SER A 487 -2.20 -23.03 4.73
CA SER A 487 -3.07 -21.86 4.72
C SER A 487 -3.04 -21.16 6.09
N LEU A 488 -2.77 -19.85 6.08
CA LEU A 488 -2.79 -18.98 7.27
C LEU A 488 -4.19 -18.68 7.79
#